data_AF-A0A6A3GBN4-F1
#
_entry.id   AF-A0A6A3GBN4-F1
#
_cell.length_a   1.000
_cell.length_b   1.000
_cell.length_c   1.000
_cell.angle_alpha   90.00
_cell.angle_beta   90.00
_cell.angle_gamma   90.00
#
_symmetry.space_group_name_H-M   'P 1'
#
loop_
_entity.id
_entity.type
_entity.pdbx_description
1 polymer ?
#
loop_
_entity_poly.entity_id
_entity_poly.type
_entity_poly.pdbx_seq_one_letter_code
_entity_poly.pdbx_strand_id
1 'polypeptide(L)'
;MDEVWPRLVHEYARAELIPAYVGAVAVWIVSTPFRRITDAFLLQVWRVLRLNGGMWFEIAARYQEVLQNRELRQLRGPAYAYALWSALFAVPVQVLRDSEVEYGRYGRMHRSWWLAGQVTLGEYGPELLVRTVRSLGRYGRASGEACLLAGRRVFAVMHGVGWLLLLLLSLAIHVPMAIYDLMEFSLC
;
A
#
# COMPACT_ATOMS: atom_id res chain seq x y z
N MET A 1 47.46 39.73 0.22
CA MET A 1 46.42 39.09 1.08
C MET A 1 46.56 39.54 2.55
N ASP A 2 47.39 40.57 2.78
CA ASP A 2 48.07 40.78 4.07
C ASP A 2 47.42 41.88 4.93
N GLU A 3 46.49 42.65 4.36
CA GLU A 3 45.73 43.67 5.10
C GLU A 3 44.37 43.19 5.61
N VAL A 4 43.87 42.06 5.10
CA VAL A 4 42.54 41.54 5.46
C VAL A 4 42.57 40.91 6.86
N TRP A 5 43.66 40.23 7.19
CA TRP A 5 43.87 39.56 8.47
C TRP A 5 43.90 40.52 9.67
N PRO A 6 44.70 41.60 9.69
CA PRO A 6 44.69 42.55 10.81
C PRO A 6 43.35 43.28 10.96
N ARG A 7 42.63 43.52 9.84
CA ARG A 7 41.30 44.14 9.85
C ARG A 7 40.24 43.21 10.46
N LEU A 8 40.23 41.94 10.06
CA LEU A 8 39.38 40.89 10.64
C LEU A 8 39.67 40.69 12.14
N VAL A 9 40.95 40.67 12.53
CA VAL A 9 41.33 40.53 13.94
C VAL A 9 40.83 41.72 14.75
N HIS A 10 40.90 42.96 14.23
CA HIS A 10 40.42 44.13 14.95
C HIS A 10 38.88 44.16 15.09
N GLU A 11 38.17 43.63 14.09
CA GLU A 11 36.71 43.58 14.06
C GLU A 11 36.12 42.44 14.92
N TYR A 12 36.75 41.27 14.90
CA TYR A 12 36.33 40.10 15.68
C TYR A 12 36.95 40.04 17.09
N ALA A 13 38.09 40.68 17.37
CA ALA A 13 38.72 40.70 18.70
C ALA A 13 38.34 41.94 19.54
N ARG A 14 37.20 42.58 19.26
CA ARG A 14 36.66 43.63 20.16
C ARG A 14 36.31 43.04 21.51
N ALA A 15 36.70 43.73 22.58
CA ALA A 15 36.37 43.35 23.95
C ALA A 15 34.85 43.26 24.20
N GLU A 16 34.04 44.01 23.43
CA GLU A 16 32.58 43.98 23.46
C GLU A 16 31.97 42.65 23.00
N LEU A 17 32.71 41.83 22.24
CA LEU A 17 32.26 40.53 21.73
C LEU A 17 32.58 39.37 22.69
N ILE A 18 33.34 39.61 23.76
CA ILE A 18 33.70 38.58 24.75
C ILE A 18 32.46 37.85 25.31
N PRO A 19 31.35 38.52 25.69
CA PRO A 19 30.14 37.84 26.15
C PRO A 19 29.52 36.93 25.08
N ALA A 20 29.57 37.34 23.81
CA ALA A 20 29.08 36.54 22.69
C ALA A 20 29.96 35.29 22.47
N TYR A 21 31.29 35.41 22.60
CA TYR A 21 32.21 34.28 22.54
C TYR A 21 32.00 33.29 23.68
N VAL A 22 31.85 33.78 24.92
CA VAL A 22 31.57 32.93 26.08
C VAL A 22 30.23 32.21 25.92
N GLY A 23 29.19 32.92 25.46
CA GLY A 23 27.89 32.32 25.14
C GLY A 23 27.98 31.25 24.05
N ALA A 24 28.70 31.52 22.97
CA ALA A 24 28.90 30.56 21.88
C ALA A 24 29.66 29.31 22.34
N VAL A 25 30.70 29.46 23.16
CA VAL A 25 31.46 28.34 23.74
C VAL A 25 30.58 27.54 24.71
N ALA A 26 29.80 28.20 25.56
CA ALA A 26 28.87 27.53 26.47
C ALA A 26 27.81 26.72 25.71
N VAL A 27 27.18 27.32 24.68
CA VAL A 27 26.24 26.63 23.79
C VAL A 27 26.92 25.46 23.07
N TRP A 28 28.15 25.65 22.61
CA TRP A 28 28.92 24.59 21.96
C TRP A 28 29.16 23.41 22.92
N ILE A 29 29.62 23.67 24.14
CA ILE A 29 29.86 22.63 25.15
C ILE A 29 28.56 21.89 25.50
N VAL A 30 27.47 22.61 25.73
CA VAL A 30 26.16 22.03 26.07
C VAL A 30 25.59 21.21 24.92
N SER A 31 25.79 21.63 23.67
CA SER A 31 25.29 20.91 22.48
C SER A 31 26.20 19.77 22.01
N THR A 32 27.47 19.74 22.42
CA THR A 32 28.44 18.67 22.07
C THR A 32 27.95 17.25 22.41
N PRO A 33 27.45 16.95 23.63
CA PRO A 33 26.95 15.61 23.94
C PRO A 33 25.77 15.22 23.05
N PHE A 34 24.84 16.15 22.78
CA PHE A 34 23.71 15.90 21.88
C PHE A 34 24.18 15.59 20.46
N ARG A 35 25.13 16.36 19.92
CA ARG A 35 25.70 16.09 18.58
C ARG A 35 26.35 14.72 18.52
N ARG A 36 27.14 14.34 19.53
CA ARG A 36 27.75 12.99 19.57
C ARG A 36 26.72 11.87 19.62
N ILE A 37 25.65 12.03 20.39
CA ILE A 37 24.56 11.04 20.45
C ILE A 37 23.86 10.96 19.10
N THR A 38 23.54 12.11 18.49
CA THR A 38 22.89 12.18 17.17
C THR A 38 23.76 11.55 16.08
N ASP A 39 25.06 11.84 16.05
CA ASP A 39 25.98 11.26 15.07
C ASP A 39 26.12 9.75 15.25
N ALA A 40 26.27 9.29 16.50
CA ALA A 40 26.33 7.86 16.81
C ALA A 40 25.04 7.13 16.41
N PHE A 41 23.88 7.75 16.70
CA PHE A 41 22.58 7.23 16.31
C PHE A 41 22.43 7.19 14.78
N LEU A 42 22.76 8.27 14.08
CA LEU A 42 22.73 8.35 12.62
C LEU A 42 23.63 7.29 11.97
N LEU A 43 24.84 7.08 12.50
CA LEU A 43 25.75 6.04 12.01
C LEU A 43 25.17 4.62 12.20
N GLN A 44 24.50 4.37 13.33
CA GLN A 44 23.83 3.09 13.57
C GLN A 44 22.64 2.89 12.63
N VAL A 45 21.78 3.90 12.49
CA VAL A 45 20.64 3.89 11.56
C VAL A 45 21.12 3.69 10.14
N TRP A 46 22.17 4.41 9.72
CA TRP A 46 22.77 4.27 8.40
C TRP A 46 23.33 2.86 8.17
N ARG A 47 24.00 2.28 9.16
CA ARG A 47 24.49 0.89 9.08
C ARG A 47 23.34 -0.09 8.86
N VAL A 48 22.26 0.03 9.63
CA VAL A 48 21.08 -0.84 9.49
C VAL A 48 20.42 -0.63 8.14
N LEU A 49 20.24 0.62 7.70
CA LEU A 49 19.66 0.95 6.41
C LEU A 49 20.48 0.39 5.26
N ARG A 50 21.81 0.53 5.31
CA ARG A 50 22.73 0.01 4.30
C ARG A 50 22.72 -1.52 4.26
N LEU A 51 22.75 -2.19 5.41
CA LEU A 51 22.70 -3.65 5.48
C LEU A 51 21.37 -4.20 4.93
N ASN A 52 20.24 -3.59 5.32
CA ASN A 52 18.94 -3.98 4.79
C ASN A 52 18.83 -3.68 3.29
N GLY A 53 19.25 -2.49 2.87
CA GLY A 53 19.23 -2.07 1.46
C GLY A 53 20.07 -2.98 0.56
N GLY A 54 21.29 -3.32 0.98
CA GLY A 54 22.17 -4.25 0.25
C GLY A 54 21.54 -5.64 0.10
N MET A 55 21.02 -6.19 1.20
CA MET A 55 20.35 -7.49 1.21
C MET A 55 19.15 -7.52 0.25
N TRP A 56 18.28 -6.51 0.30
CA TRP A 56 17.14 -6.41 -0.61
C TRP A 56 17.54 -6.23 -2.06
N PHE A 57 18.63 -5.49 -2.31
CA PHE A 57 19.17 -5.30 -3.66
C PHE A 57 19.72 -6.62 -4.24
N GLU A 58 20.49 -7.39 -3.47
CA GLU A 58 20.98 -8.72 -3.87
C GLU A 58 19.84 -9.68 -4.15
N ILE A 59 18.82 -9.69 -3.28
CA ILE A 59 17.60 -10.48 -3.47
C ILE A 59 16.89 -10.07 -4.77
N ALA A 60 16.71 -8.77 -5.01
CA ALA A 60 16.07 -8.26 -6.22
C ALA A 60 16.86 -8.61 -7.49
N ALA A 61 18.20 -8.51 -7.45
CA ALA A 61 19.07 -8.89 -8.55
C ALA A 61 18.92 -10.39 -8.87
N ARG A 62 18.93 -11.26 -7.85
CA ARG A 62 18.69 -12.70 -8.03
C ARG A 62 17.29 -13.01 -8.55
N TYR A 63 16.27 -12.28 -8.12
CA TYR A 63 14.93 -12.42 -8.71
C TYR A 63 14.92 -12.09 -10.19
N GLN A 64 15.62 -11.02 -10.58
CA GLN A 64 15.69 -10.61 -11.98
C GLN A 64 16.34 -11.70 -12.83
N GLU A 65 17.42 -12.34 -12.34
CA GLU A 65 18.05 -13.48 -13.01
C GLU A 65 17.11 -14.68 -13.15
N VAL A 66 16.38 -15.04 -12.08
CA VAL A 66 15.41 -16.13 -12.08
C VAL A 66 14.26 -15.86 -13.06
N LEU A 67 13.76 -14.63 -13.13
CA LEU A 67 12.71 -14.20 -14.07
C LEU A 67 13.19 -14.16 -15.53
N GLN A 68 14.48 -13.92 -15.75
CA GLN A 68 15.10 -13.95 -17.06
C GLN A 68 15.48 -15.36 -17.51
N ASN A 69 15.44 -16.35 -16.60
CA ASN A 69 15.79 -17.72 -16.93
C ASN A 69 14.82 -18.31 -17.96
N ARG A 70 15.40 -18.80 -19.07
CA ARG A 70 14.66 -19.33 -20.22
C ARG A 70 13.89 -20.60 -19.87
N GLU A 71 14.41 -21.42 -18.94
CA GLU A 71 13.73 -22.64 -18.48
C GLU A 71 12.43 -22.30 -17.73
N LEU A 72 12.48 -21.33 -16.82
CA LEU A 72 11.29 -20.85 -16.12
C LEU A 72 10.27 -20.25 -17.08
N ARG A 73 10.73 -19.49 -18.08
CA ARG A 73 9.86 -18.89 -19.09
C ARG A 73 9.25 -19.92 -20.06
N GLN A 74 9.83 -21.13 -20.15
CA GLN A 74 9.26 -22.25 -20.92
C GLN A 74 8.13 -22.95 -20.17
N LEU A 75 8.10 -22.89 -18.82
CA LEU A 75 6.93 -23.35 -18.08
C LEU A 75 5.71 -22.49 -18.47
N ARG A 76 4.60 -23.15 -18.81
CA ARG A 76 3.35 -22.49 -19.18
C ARG A 76 2.26 -22.72 -18.13
N GLY A 77 1.42 -21.71 -17.93
CA GLY A 77 0.19 -21.80 -17.14
C GLY A 77 0.43 -22.01 -15.63
N PRO A 78 -0.24 -22.98 -14.99
CA PRO A 78 -0.19 -23.13 -13.54
C PRO A 78 1.20 -23.53 -13.05
N ALA A 79 1.94 -24.34 -13.81
CA ALA A 79 3.28 -24.78 -13.42
C ALA A 79 4.27 -23.59 -13.29
N TYR A 80 4.14 -22.57 -14.15
CA TYR A 80 4.92 -21.33 -14.03
C TYR A 80 4.57 -20.57 -12.76
N ALA A 81 3.27 -20.46 -12.43
CA ALA A 81 2.83 -19.77 -11.23
C ALA A 81 3.32 -20.45 -9.94
N TYR A 82 3.28 -21.79 -9.90
CA TYR A 82 3.84 -22.57 -8.79
C TYR A 82 5.36 -22.42 -8.69
N ALA A 83 6.07 -22.47 -9.82
CA ALA A 83 7.52 -22.28 -9.84
C ALA A 83 7.90 -20.87 -9.35
N LEU A 84 7.19 -19.84 -9.79
CA LEU A 84 7.40 -18.46 -9.34
C LEU A 84 7.06 -18.27 -7.86
N TRP A 85 5.99 -18.90 -7.37
CA TRP A 85 5.63 -18.91 -5.96
C TRP A 85 6.70 -19.58 -5.11
N SER A 86 7.24 -20.72 -5.55
CA SER A 86 8.33 -21.39 -4.84
C SER A 86 9.63 -20.55 -4.87
N ALA A 87 9.91 -19.88 -5.99
CA ALA A 87 11.08 -19.02 -6.14
C ALA A 87 11.02 -17.80 -5.21
N LEU A 88 9.82 -17.26 -4.92
CA LEU A 88 9.60 -16.17 -3.95
C LEU A 88 10.15 -16.49 -2.56
N PHE A 89 10.16 -17.77 -2.17
CA PHE A 89 10.70 -18.17 -0.87
C PHE A 89 12.12 -18.73 -0.99
N ALA A 90 12.45 -19.39 -2.09
CA ALA A 90 13.77 -20.00 -2.29
C ALA A 90 14.89 -18.96 -2.55
N VAL A 91 14.61 -17.88 -3.28
CA VAL A 91 15.64 -16.88 -3.65
C VAL A 91 16.21 -16.14 -2.43
N PRO A 92 15.40 -15.62 -1.49
CA PRO A 92 15.92 -14.99 -0.27
C PRO A 92 16.74 -15.95 0.58
N VAL A 93 16.33 -17.23 0.68
CA VAL A 93 17.06 -18.27 1.42
C VAL A 93 18.43 -18.54 0.80
N GLN A 94 18.53 -18.56 -0.54
CA GLN A 94 19.80 -18.76 -1.25
C GLN A 94 20.75 -17.57 -1.06
N VAL A 95 20.27 -16.35 -1.26
CA VAL A 95 21.08 -15.13 -1.08
C VAL A 95 21.61 -15.04 0.35
N LEU A 96 20.76 -15.29 1.34
CA LEU A 96 21.16 -15.26 2.75
C LEU A 96 22.09 -16.39 3.16
N ARG A 97 22.09 -17.52 2.42
CA ARG A 97 23.04 -18.60 2.62
C ARG A 97 24.41 -18.25 2.03
N ASP A 98 24.43 -17.69 0.83
CA ASP A 98 25.67 -17.39 0.12
C ASP A 98 26.38 -16.16 0.74
N SER A 99 25.61 -15.22 1.29
CA SER A 99 26.13 -14.03 2.00
C SER A 99 26.19 -14.21 3.54
N GLU A 100 26.29 -15.45 4.04
CA GLU A 100 26.29 -15.75 5.49
C GLU A 100 27.46 -15.07 6.24
N VAL A 101 28.61 -14.91 5.56
CA VAL A 101 29.80 -14.25 6.11
C VAL A 101 29.58 -12.74 6.29
N GLU A 102 28.82 -12.10 5.41
CA GLU A 102 28.59 -10.65 5.39
C GLU A 102 27.48 -10.22 6.36
N TYR A 103 26.40 -10.99 6.44
CA TYR A 103 25.23 -10.67 7.28
C TYR A 103 25.25 -11.34 8.67
N GLY A 104 26.12 -12.34 8.88
CA GLY A 104 26.36 -12.98 10.18
C GLY A 104 25.08 -13.45 10.90
N ARG A 105 24.93 -13.08 12.18
CA ARG A 105 23.76 -13.48 13.01
C ARG A 105 22.44 -12.91 12.49
N TYR A 106 22.46 -11.71 11.91
CA TYR A 106 21.27 -11.06 11.36
C TYR A 106 20.74 -11.82 10.13
N GLY A 107 21.64 -12.15 9.20
CA GLY A 107 21.31 -12.95 8.02
C GLY A 107 20.76 -14.34 8.38
N ARG A 108 21.35 -15.01 9.38
CA ARG A 108 20.85 -16.31 9.88
C ARG A 108 19.42 -16.24 10.41
N MET A 109 19.09 -15.20 11.18
CA MET A 109 17.72 -15.00 11.66
C MET A 109 16.77 -14.76 10.50
N HIS A 110 17.13 -13.88 9.57
CA HIS A 110 16.27 -13.61 8.42
C HIS A 110 16.05 -14.86 7.56
N ARG A 111 17.09 -15.70 7.40
CA ARG A 111 17.01 -16.99 6.70
C ARG A 111 16.04 -17.95 7.38
N SER A 112 16.05 -18.05 8.71
CA SER A 112 15.12 -18.94 9.42
C SER A 112 13.66 -18.48 9.26
N TRP A 113 13.41 -17.16 9.26
CA TRP A 113 12.09 -16.61 8.94
C TRP A 113 11.65 -16.96 7.52
N TRP A 114 12.53 -16.81 6.52
CA TRP A 114 12.20 -17.17 5.14
C TRP A 114 11.97 -18.68 4.95
N LEU A 115 12.75 -19.53 5.63
CA LEU A 115 12.53 -20.98 5.65
C LEU A 115 11.20 -21.35 6.30
N ALA A 116 10.86 -20.73 7.44
CA ALA A 116 9.58 -20.93 8.08
C ALA A 116 8.42 -20.47 7.16
N GLY A 117 8.59 -19.34 6.46
CA GLY A 117 7.67 -18.87 5.43
C GLY A 117 7.53 -19.85 4.26
N GLN A 118 8.64 -20.43 3.80
CA GLN A 118 8.63 -21.44 2.73
C GLN A 118 7.82 -22.67 3.11
N VAL A 119 8.01 -23.20 4.33
CA VAL A 119 7.27 -24.39 4.79
C VAL A 119 5.79 -24.08 5.00
N THR A 120 5.47 -22.90 5.55
CA THR A 120 4.07 -22.54 5.88
C THR A 120 3.29 -22.04 4.66
N LEU A 121 3.86 -21.15 3.86
CA LEU A 121 3.20 -20.49 2.74
C LEU A 121 3.63 -21.04 1.37
N GLY A 122 4.81 -21.64 1.26
CA GLY A 122 5.24 -22.28 0.01
C GLY A 122 4.42 -23.53 -0.32
N GLU A 123 4.16 -24.39 0.67
CA GLU A 123 3.40 -25.63 0.47
C GLU A 123 1.89 -25.40 0.46
N TYR A 124 1.35 -24.67 1.44
CA TYR A 124 -0.10 -24.49 1.58
C TYR A 124 -0.67 -23.25 0.87
N GLY A 125 0.18 -22.24 0.62
CA GLY A 125 -0.26 -20.94 0.11
C GLY A 125 -0.94 -20.97 -1.25
N PRO A 126 -0.40 -21.67 -2.28
CA PRO A 126 -1.00 -21.66 -3.61
C PRO A 126 -2.39 -22.29 -3.61
N GLU A 127 -2.54 -23.41 -2.90
CA GLU A 127 -3.82 -24.11 -2.82
C GLU A 127 -4.85 -23.26 -2.06
N LEU A 128 -4.45 -22.64 -0.95
CA LEU A 128 -5.31 -21.74 -0.19
C LEU A 128 -5.74 -20.53 -1.02
N LEU A 129 -4.82 -19.91 -1.77
CA LEU A 129 -5.12 -18.80 -2.67
C LEU A 129 -6.12 -19.21 -3.74
N VAL A 130 -5.90 -20.35 -4.40
CA VAL A 130 -6.80 -20.86 -5.44
C VAL A 130 -8.20 -21.15 -4.86
N ARG A 131 -8.27 -21.74 -3.66
CA ARG A 131 -9.54 -21.99 -2.97
C ARG A 131 -10.25 -20.69 -2.61
N THR A 132 -9.52 -19.69 -2.12
CA THR A 132 -10.05 -18.38 -1.74
C THR A 132 -10.55 -17.60 -2.94
N VAL A 133 -9.81 -17.60 -4.05
CA VAL A 133 -10.26 -16.97 -5.29
C VAL A 133 -11.51 -17.66 -5.83
N ARG A 134 -11.56 -18.99 -5.81
CA ARG A 134 -12.76 -19.75 -6.22
C ARG A 134 -13.96 -19.50 -5.32
N SER A 135 -13.78 -19.39 -4.00
CA SER A 135 -14.89 -19.06 -3.10
C SER A 135 -15.38 -17.64 -3.35
N LEU A 136 -14.46 -16.68 -3.45
CA LEU A 136 -14.80 -15.28 -3.69
C LEU A 136 -15.53 -15.09 -5.03
N GLY A 137 -15.10 -15.78 -6.08
CA GLY A 137 -15.79 -15.78 -7.37
C GLY A 137 -17.21 -16.36 -7.30
N ARG A 138 -17.42 -17.44 -6.52
CA ARG A 138 -18.75 -18.01 -6.30
C ARG A 138 -19.65 -17.07 -5.51
N TYR A 139 -19.14 -16.46 -4.44
CA TYR A 139 -19.87 -15.47 -3.66
C TYR A 139 -20.21 -14.23 -4.49
N GLY A 140 -19.26 -13.72 -5.27
CA GLY A 140 -19.47 -12.58 -6.15
C GLY A 140 -20.55 -12.85 -7.19
N ARG A 141 -20.51 -14.02 -7.84
CA ARG A 141 -21.56 -14.43 -8.80
C ARG A 141 -22.93 -14.54 -8.14
N ALA A 142 -23.03 -15.23 -7.00
CA ALA A 142 -24.29 -15.37 -6.28
C ALA A 142 -24.86 -14.02 -5.84
N SER A 143 -24.01 -13.12 -5.33
CA SER A 143 -24.40 -11.76 -4.95
C SER A 143 -24.87 -10.94 -6.15
N GLY A 144 -24.19 -11.06 -7.30
CA GLY A 144 -24.58 -10.39 -8.53
C GLY A 144 -25.93 -10.87 -9.05
N GLU A 145 -26.16 -12.19 -9.07
CA GLU A 145 -27.44 -12.79 -9.48
C GLU A 145 -28.59 -12.35 -8.57
N ALA A 146 -28.37 -12.33 -7.24
CA ALA A 146 -29.35 -11.84 -6.28
C ALA A 146 -29.68 -10.35 -6.50
N CYS A 147 -28.66 -9.52 -6.74
CA CYS A 147 -28.83 -8.09 -7.00
C CYS A 147 -29.62 -7.83 -8.30
N LEU A 148 -29.32 -8.58 -9.37
CA LEU A 148 -30.06 -8.49 -10.64
C LEU A 148 -31.53 -8.91 -10.48
N LEU A 149 -31.79 -10.00 -9.76
CA LEU A 149 -33.16 -10.46 -9.48
C LEU A 149 -33.94 -9.45 -8.64
N ALA A 150 -33.32 -8.91 -7.59
CA ALA A 150 -33.92 -7.86 -6.76
C ALA A 150 -34.19 -6.59 -7.59
N GLY A 151 -33.22 -6.16 -8.40
CA GLY A 151 -33.35 -4.99 -9.27
C GLY A 151 -34.51 -5.12 -10.26
N ARG A 152 -34.68 -6.29 -10.90
CA ARG A 152 -35.82 -6.57 -11.79
C ARG A 152 -37.16 -6.47 -11.07
N ARG A 153 -37.25 -6.99 -9.84
CA ARG A 153 -38.48 -6.91 -9.02
C ARG A 153 -38.80 -5.46 -8.67
N VAL A 154 -37.81 -4.69 -8.22
CA VAL A 154 -37.98 -3.27 -7.88
C VAL A 154 -38.42 -2.48 -9.12
N PHE A 155 -37.79 -2.70 -10.27
CA PHE A 155 -38.17 -2.04 -11.51
C PHE A 155 -39.63 -2.34 -11.91
N ALA A 156 -40.05 -3.60 -11.83
CA ALA A 156 -41.43 -3.98 -12.12
C ALA A 156 -42.43 -3.31 -11.16
N VAL A 157 -42.10 -3.24 -9.87
CA VAL A 157 -42.92 -2.54 -8.87
C VAL A 157 -42.99 -1.05 -9.17
N MET A 158 -41.85 -0.39 -9.43
CA MET A 158 -41.84 1.04 -9.77
C MET A 158 -42.66 1.33 -11.03
N HIS A 159 -42.55 0.48 -12.04
CA HIS A 159 -43.34 0.62 -13.26
C HIS A 159 -44.84 0.46 -12.97
N GLY A 160 -45.24 -0.55 -12.18
CA GLY A 160 -46.63 -0.75 -11.77
C GLY A 160 -47.19 0.42 -10.95
N VAL A 161 -46.42 0.94 -9.99
CA VAL A 161 -46.79 2.12 -9.20
C VAL A 161 -46.90 3.35 -10.10
N GLY A 162 -45.98 3.54 -11.05
CA GLY A 162 -46.03 4.63 -12.02
C GLY A 162 -47.31 4.61 -12.85
N TRP A 163 -47.68 3.45 -13.39
CA TRP A 163 -48.94 3.29 -14.12
C TRP A 163 -50.16 3.57 -13.24
N LEU A 164 -50.18 3.06 -12.00
CA LEU A 164 -51.28 3.31 -11.06
C LEU A 164 -51.45 4.80 -10.77
N LEU A 165 -50.34 5.51 -10.52
CA LEU A 165 -50.35 6.95 -10.26
C LEU A 165 -50.87 7.74 -11.47
N LEU A 166 -50.44 7.39 -12.68
CA LEU A 166 -50.97 8.00 -13.91
C LEU A 166 -52.47 7.76 -14.06
N LEU A 167 -52.94 6.55 -13.73
CA LEU A 167 -54.36 6.20 -13.77
C LEU A 167 -55.17 7.01 -12.76
N LEU A 168 -54.71 7.11 -11.51
CA LEU A 168 -55.33 7.90 -10.45
C LEU A 168 -55.37 9.39 -10.83
N LEU A 169 -54.28 9.92 -11.38
CA LEU A 169 -54.21 11.30 -11.84
C LEU A 169 -55.19 11.56 -12.99
N SER A 170 -55.26 10.65 -13.96
CA SER A 170 -56.22 10.76 -15.07
C SER A 170 -57.66 10.75 -14.57
N LEU A 171 -58.01 9.82 -13.66
CA LEU A 171 -59.33 9.71 -13.07
C LEU A 171 -59.69 10.96 -12.27
N ALA A 172 -58.75 11.49 -11.47
CA ALA A 172 -58.96 12.70 -10.68
C ALA A 172 -59.24 13.94 -11.54
N ILE A 173 -58.76 13.99 -12.78
CA ILE A 173 -59.02 15.10 -13.71
C ILE A 173 -60.34 14.88 -14.46
N HIS A 174 -60.57 13.69 -15.00
CA HIS A 174 -61.71 13.42 -15.89
C HIS A 174 -63.02 13.19 -15.14
N VAL A 175 -63.00 12.65 -13.93
CA VAL A 175 -64.24 12.40 -13.15
C VAL A 175 -64.93 13.71 -12.77
N PRO A 176 -64.25 14.73 -12.22
CA PRO A 176 -64.89 16.02 -11.95
C PRO A 176 -65.41 16.70 -13.21
N MET A 177 -64.67 16.62 -14.33
CA MET A 177 -65.10 17.16 -15.62
C MET A 177 -66.38 16.48 -16.11
N ALA A 178 -66.43 15.14 -16.09
CA ALA A 178 -67.61 14.38 -16.51
C ALA A 178 -68.83 14.62 -15.59
N ILE A 179 -68.61 14.77 -14.27
CA ILE A 179 -69.67 15.12 -13.33
C ILE A 179 -70.19 16.53 -13.61
N TYR A 180 -69.30 17.48 -13.86
CA TYR A 180 -69.67 18.86 -14.21
C TYR A 180 -70.51 18.91 -15.49
N ASP A 181 -70.07 18.24 -16.56
CA ASP A 181 -70.81 18.16 -17.83
C ASP A 181 -72.20 17.52 -17.64
N LEU A 182 -72.30 16.45 -16.83
CA LEU A 182 -73.58 15.79 -16.54
C LEU A 182 -74.52 16.72 -15.75
N MET A 183 -73.98 17.44 -14.77
CA MET A 183 -74.74 18.43 -14.01
C MET A 183 -75.24 19.54 -14.92
N GLU A 184 -74.38 20.10 -15.78
CA GLU A 184 -74.74 21.13 -16.76
C GLU A 184 -75.85 20.64 -17.71
N PHE A 185 -75.75 19.41 -18.22
CA PHE A 185 -76.78 18.81 -19.08
C PHE A 185 -78.12 18.58 -18.35
N SER A 186 -78.10 18.28 -17.05
CA SER A 186 -79.32 18.02 -16.26
C SER A 186 -80.02 19.28 -15.74
N LEU A 187 -79.30 20.41 -15.67
CA LEU A 187 -79.77 21.70 -15.17
C LEU A 187 -80.19 22.67 -16.29
N CYS A 188 -79.88 22.35 -17.55
CA CYS A 188 -80.41 23.01 -18.76
C CYS A 188 -81.63 22.25 -19.33
#